data_AF-A0AAQ3DM91-F1
#
_entry.id   AF-A0AAQ3DM91-F1
#
_cell.length_a   1.000
_cell.length_b   1.000
_cell.length_c   1.000
_cell.angle_alpha   90.00
_cell.angle_beta   90.00
_cell.angle_gamma   90.00
#
_symmetry.space_group_name_H-M   'P 1'
#
loop_
_entity.id
_entity.type
_entity.pdbx_description
1 polymer ?
#
loop_
_entity_poly.entity_id
_entity_poly.type
_entity_poly.pdbx_seq_one_letter_code
_entity_poly.pdbx_strand_id
1 'polypeptide(L)'
;MKLKRRSGGGLNFNIHDNYWHRVFATFYGYQYNVNFSSLYYGASGSLAYNEFGQMIGIYNNVKSNVEFGDLLQSATIAPFLQSDNIKVNDNVIYAYNLIDGTDKTKYKYQKSSFRENLQKLYPNGFSDKSKSTKLFKNIFN
;
A
#
# COMPACT_ATOMS: atom_id res chain seq x y z
N MET A 1 16.86 31.18 8.53
CA MET A 1 17.24 30.38 7.34
C MET A 1 16.00 29.60 6.88
N LYS A 2 15.33 30.06 5.81
CA LYS A 2 14.12 29.39 5.27
C LYS A 2 14.56 28.20 4.43
N LEU A 3 14.26 26.98 4.89
CA LEU A 3 14.45 25.77 4.09
C LEU A 3 13.48 25.83 2.90
N LYS A 4 14.02 26.13 1.71
CA LYS A 4 13.29 25.98 0.44
C LYS A 4 13.05 24.47 0.26
N ARG A 5 11.80 24.04 0.43
CA ARG A 5 11.36 22.70 0.06
C ARG A 5 11.52 22.59 -1.46
N ARG A 6 12.62 21.98 -1.91
CA ARG A 6 12.76 21.54 -3.30
C ARG A 6 11.78 20.37 -3.46
N SER A 7 10.61 20.62 -4.06
CA SER A 7 9.81 19.55 -4.62
C SER A 7 10.62 18.96 -5.77
N GLY A 8 11.29 17.83 -5.53
CA GLY A 8 11.84 17.02 -6.61
C GLY A 8 10.69 16.62 -7.52
N GLY A 9 10.66 17.17 -8.73
CA GLY A 9 9.78 16.72 -9.79
C GLY A 9 10.13 15.28 -10.18
N GLY A 10 9.10 14.48 -10.45
CA GLY A 10 9.25 13.11 -10.95
C GLY A 10 8.34 12.08 -10.30
N LEU A 11 7.09 12.41 -9.95
CA LEU A 11 6.08 11.35 -9.91
C LEU A 11 5.63 11.14 -11.35
N ASN A 12 6.07 10.05 -11.99
CA ASN A 12 5.47 9.53 -13.23
C ASN A 12 4.07 8.96 -12.92
N PHE A 13 3.24 9.76 -12.27
CA PHE A 13 1.90 9.40 -11.88
C PHE A 13 0.96 9.96 -12.95
N ASN A 14 0.48 9.06 -13.81
CA ASN A 14 -0.52 9.39 -14.82
C ASN A 14 -1.84 8.70 -14.47
N ILE A 15 -2.94 9.42 -14.67
CA ILE A 15 -4.29 8.87 -14.64
C ILE A 15 -4.80 8.87 -16.07
N HIS A 16 -5.21 7.70 -16.54
CA HIS A 16 -5.84 7.46 -17.82
C HIS A 16 -7.32 7.20 -17.56
N ASP A 17 -8.18 8.16 -17.88
CA ASP A 17 -9.61 8.17 -17.54
C ASP A 17 -10.51 7.56 -18.64
N ASN A 18 -9.94 7.15 -19.77
CA ASN A 18 -10.69 6.62 -20.92
C ASN A 18 -10.16 5.28 -21.46
N TYR A 19 -9.41 4.52 -20.66
CA TYR A 19 -9.02 3.16 -21.06
C TYR A 19 -10.14 2.19 -20.67
N TRP A 20 -10.81 1.59 -21.65
CA TRP A 20 -11.85 0.57 -21.43
C TRP A 20 -13.00 1.04 -20.51
N HIS A 21 -13.39 2.32 -20.62
CA HIS A 21 -14.39 2.96 -19.76
C HIS A 21 -14.06 2.87 -18.26
N ARG A 22 -12.77 2.82 -17.91
CA ARG A 22 -12.27 2.78 -16.54
C ARG A 22 -11.16 3.79 -16.35
N VAL A 23 -11.10 4.32 -15.13
CA VAL A 23 -9.99 5.15 -14.67
C VAL A 23 -8.85 4.23 -14.25
N PHE A 24 -7.72 4.31 -14.93
CA PHE A 24 -6.49 3.60 -14.61
C PHE A 24 -5.42 4.58 -14.15
N ALA A 25 -4.76 4.29 -13.04
CA ALA A 25 -3.56 5.00 -12.64
C ALA A 25 -2.34 4.12 -12.92
N THR A 26 -1.20 4.71 -13.29
CA THR A 26 0.08 3.99 -13.45
C THR A 26 0.44 3.19 -12.18
N PHE A 27 0.03 3.70 -11.02
CA PHE A 27 0.00 3.02 -9.75
C PHE A 27 -1.07 3.63 -8.84
N TYR A 28 -1.57 2.90 -7.84
CA TYR A 28 -2.55 3.43 -6.90
C TYR A 28 -1.86 3.99 -5.65
N GLY A 29 -2.06 5.28 -5.38
CA GLY A 29 -1.56 5.94 -4.16
C GLY A 29 -0.07 6.25 -4.15
N TYR A 30 0.48 6.42 -2.95
CA TYR A 30 1.91 6.64 -2.75
C TYR A 30 2.72 5.36 -2.97
N GLN A 31 3.96 5.48 -3.44
CA GLN A 31 4.92 4.39 -3.50
C GLN A 31 6.24 4.78 -2.82
N TYR A 32 6.78 3.88 -2.00
CA TYR A 32 8.14 4.04 -1.48
C TYR A 32 9.13 3.49 -2.49
N ASN A 33 10.00 4.35 -3.00
CA ASN A 33 11.12 3.93 -3.82
C ASN A 33 12.23 3.41 -2.91
N VAL A 34 12.72 2.21 -3.21
CA VAL A 34 13.86 1.58 -2.54
C VAL A 34 14.99 1.53 -3.53
N ASN A 35 16.07 2.25 -3.24
CA ASN A 35 17.32 2.16 -3.98
C ASN A 35 18.18 1.05 -3.37
N PHE A 36 19.02 0.42 -4.19
CA PHE A 36 19.92 -0.65 -3.76
C PHE A 36 19.17 -1.83 -3.10
N SER A 37 17.98 -2.15 -3.62
CA SER A 37 17.10 -3.15 -3.03
C SER A 37 17.66 -4.56 -3.12
N SER A 38 18.56 -4.81 -4.08
CA SER A 38 19.06 -6.15 -4.42
C SER A 38 17.95 -7.15 -4.78
N LEU A 39 16.71 -6.67 -4.98
CA LEU A 39 15.55 -7.50 -5.26
C LEU A 39 15.45 -7.77 -6.76
N TYR A 40 15.23 -9.04 -7.08
CA TYR A 40 15.10 -9.54 -8.44
C TYR A 40 13.81 -10.35 -8.62
N TYR A 41 13.65 -10.96 -9.79
CA TYR A 41 12.46 -11.71 -10.20
C TYR A 41 11.87 -12.59 -9.08
N GLY A 42 10.56 -12.49 -8.89
CA GLY A 42 9.81 -13.24 -7.86
C GLY A 42 9.68 -12.54 -6.50
N ALA A 43 10.42 -11.45 -6.25
CA ALA A 43 10.24 -10.66 -5.02
C ALA A 43 8.95 -9.82 -5.02
N SER A 44 8.34 -9.55 -6.18
CA SER A 44 7.03 -8.89 -6.24
C SER A 44 5.96 -9.69 -5.50
N GLY A 45 5.13 -9.01 -4.72
CA GLY A 45 4.12 -9.62 -3.85
C GLY A 45 4.64 -9.98 -2.47
N SER A 46 5.95 -9.90 -2.22
CA SER A 46 6.51 -10.14 -0.89
C SER A 46 6.23 -8.99 0.08
N LEU A 47 6.09 -9.35 1.35
CA LEU A 47 5.85 -8.44 2.45
C LEU A 47 7.11 -7.62 2.77
N ALA A 48 6.99 -6.30 2.80
CA ALA A 48 8.06 -5.39 3.15
C ALA A 48 8.03 -5.03 4.64
N TYR A 49 9.20 -5.07 5.27
CA TYR A 49 9.42 -4.68 6.66
C TYR A 49 10.38 -3.50 6.75
N ASN A 50 10.21 -2.65 7.76
CA ASN A 50 11.24 -1.67 8.12
C ASN A 50 12.29 -2.29 9.07
N GLU A 51 13.29 -1.49 9.44
CA GLU A 51 14.38 -1.89 10.35
C GLU A 51 13.90 -2.33 11.74
N PHE A 52 12.71 -1.89 12.15
CA PHE A 52 12.07 -2.26 13.41
C PHE A 52 11.23 -3.54 13.31
N GLY A 53 11.23 -4.22 12.15
CA GLY A 53 10.42 -5.41 11.91
C GLY A 53 8.92 -5.14 11.77
N GLN A 54 8.52 -3.89 11.50
CA GLN A 54 7.13 -3.54 11.25
C GLN A 54 6.76 -3.75 9.79
N MET A 55 5.60 -4.36 9.56
CA MET A 55 5.04 -4.51 8.22
C MET A 55 4.66 -3.14 7.66
N ILE A 56 5.28 -2.72 6.56
CA ILE A 56 5.06 -1.40 5.97
C ILE A 56 4.30 -1.43 4.64
N GLY A 57 4.30 -2.56 3.94
CA GLY A 57 3.65 -2.69 2.64
C GLY A 57 4.02 -3.95 1.89
N ILE A 58 3.79 -3.95 0.59
CA ILE A 58 4.13 -5.05 -0.32
C ILE A 58 5.05 -4.53 -1.41
N TYR A 59 6.10 -5.27 -1.74
CA TYR A 59 6.90 -4.99 -2.92
C TYR A 59 6.06 -5.18 -4.18
N ASN A 60 5.80 -4.10 -4.91
CA ASN A 60 4.87 -4.11 -6.04
C ASN A 60 5.56 -3.82 -7.38
N ASN A 61 6.86 -3.52 -7.37
CA ASN A 61 7.69 -3.44 -8.56
C ASN A 61 9.13 -3.81 -8.21
N VAL A 62 9.75 -4.63 -9.05
CA VAL A 62 11.17 -5.00 -8.99
C VAL A 62 11.70 -5.08 -10.42
N LYS A 63 13.02 -4.98 -10.59
CA LYS A 63 13.64 -5.06 -11.91
C LYS A 63 13.62 -6.51 -12.42
N SER A 64 13.16 -6.69 -13.66
CA SER A 64 12.94 -8.00 -14.27
C SER A 64 14.19 -8.62 -14.91
N ASN A 65 15.16 -7.80 -15.31
CA ASN A 65 16.37 -8.25 -16.00
C ASN A 65 17.60 -7.88 -15.16
N VAL A 66 17.97 -8.75 -14.22
CA VAL A 66 19.08 -8.53 -13.29
C VAL A 66 19.80 -9.85 -13.04
N GLU A 67 21.11 -9.78 -12.87
CA GLU A 67 21.93 -10.95 -12.52
C GLU A 67 21.83 -11.22 -11.01
N PHE A 68 22.03 -12.48 -10.63
CA PHE A 68 22.12 -12.85 -9.22
C PHE A 68 23.28 -12.10 -8.56
N GLY A 69 23.00 -11.42 -7.44
CA GLY A 69 23.98 -10.62 -6.71
C GLY A 69 24.08 -9.16 -7.13
N ASP A 70 23.22 -8.68 -8.03
CA ASP A 70 23.16 -7.25 -8.36
C ASP A 70 22.50 -6.44 -7.24
N LEU A 71 23.34 -5.71 -6.49
CA LEU A 71 22.91 -4.92 -5.34
C LEU A 71 22.41 -3.51 -5.71
N LEU A 72 22.54 -3.09 -6.97
CA LEU A 72 22.30 -1.69 -7.37
C LEU A 72 20.88 -1.41 -7.85
N GLN A 73 20.02 -2.43 -7.76
CA GLN A 73 18.70 -2.38 -8.35
C GLN A 73 17.69 -1.60 -7.52
N SER A 74 16.64 -1.12 -8.17
CA SER A 74 15.55 -0.37 -7.54
C SER A 74 14.32 -1.24 -7.38
N ALA A 75 13.59 -1.07 -6.29
CA ALA A 75 12.26 -1.64 -6.08
C ALA A 75 11.26 -0.58 -5.61
N THR A 76 9.97 -0.89 -5.64
CA THR A 76 8.94 -0.06 -5.03
C THR A 76 8.10 -0.85 -4.05
N ILE A 77 7.65 -0.17 -2.99
CA ILE A 77 6.72 -0.70 -2.00
C ILE A 77 5.42 0.08 -2.11
N ALA A 78 4.31 -0.63 -2.26
CA ALA A 78 2.97 -0.09 -2.01
C ALA A 78 2.68 -0.17 -0.51
N PRO A 79 2.51 0.96 0.20
CA PRO A 79 2.29 0.96 1.63
C PRO A 79 0.91 0.38 1.97
N PHE A 80 0.76 -0.18 3.17
CA PHE A 80 -0.57 -0.61 3.64
C PHE A 80 -1.49 0.56 4.02
N LEU A 81 -0.93 1.73 4.26
CA LEU A 81 -1.62 2.92 4.75
C LEU A 81 -1.25 4.14 3.90
N GLN A 82 -2.28 4.84 3.46
CA GLN A 82 -2.19 6.21 2.97
C GLN A 82 -3.20 7.04 3.77
N SER A 83 -2.70 7.85 4.70
CA SER A 83 -3.54 8.61 5.64
C SER A 83 -4.39 9.68 4.97
N ASP A 84 -3.95 10.20 3.83
CA ASP A 84 -4.53 11.39 3.20
C ASP A 84 -4.90 11.15 1.74
N ASN A 85 -5.89 11.90 1.27
CA ASN A 85 -6.23 11.93 -0.15
C ASN A 85 -5.09 12.59 -0.93
N ILE A 86 -4.70 11.99 -2.05
CA ILE A 86 -3.74 12.57 -2.98
C ILE A 86 -4.53 13.18 -4.13
N LYS A 87 -4.37 14.49 -4.35
CA LYS A 87 -4.95 15.20 -5.49
C LYS A 87 -3.92 15.28 -6.62
N VAL A 88 -4.32 14.86 -7.82
CA VAL A 88 -3.50 14.96 -9.03
C VAL A 88 -4.38 15.49 -10.15
N ASN A 89 -4.10 16.72 -10.58
CA ASN A 89 -4.95 17.48 -11.48
C ASN A 89 -6.40 17.50 -10.92
N ASP A 90 -7.39 17.14 -11.74
CA ASP A 90 -8.80 17.08 -11.34
C ASP A 90 -9.20 15.76 -10.65
N ASN A 91 -8.26 14.82 -10.50
CA ASN A 91 -8.52 13.50 -9.94
C ASN A 91 -8.07 13.38 -8.48
N VAL A 92 -8.76 12.52 -7.73
CA VAL A 92 -8.45 12.23 -6.32
C VAL A 92 -8.22 10.74 -6.14
N ILE A 93 -7.05 10.40 -5.60
CA ILE A 93 -6.83 9.09 -4.98
C ILE A 93 -7.22 9.20 -3.52
N TYR A 94 -8.20 8.41 -3.11
CA TYR A 94 -8.69 8.45 -1.74
C TYR A 94 -7.73 7.76 -0.77
N ALA A 95 -7.69 8.28 0.46
CA ALA A 95 -7.01 7.66 1.59
C ALA A 95 -7.49 6.23 1.80
N TYR A 96 -6.60 5.38 2.28
CA TYR A 96 -6.89 3.97 2.54
C TYR A 96 -6.03 3.43 3.69
N ASN A 97 -6.54 2.39 4.36
CA ASN A 97 -5.81 1.52 5.26
C ASN A 97 -6.18 0.05 4.99
N LEU A 98 -5.29 -0.67 4.34
CA LEU A 98 -5.51 -2.07 3.95
C LEU A 98 -5.53 -3.03 5.15
N ILE A 99 -4.95 -2.64 6.29
CA ILE A 99 -5.01 -3.42 7.54
C ILE A 99 -6.33 -3.14 8.26
N ASP A 100 -6.60 -1.86 8.57
CA ASP A 100 -7.77 -1.43 9.34
C ASP A 100 -8.43 -0.17 8.76
N GLY A 101 -9.38 -0.38 7.86
CA GLY A 101 -10.17 0.65 7.19
C GLY A 101 -11.55 0.87 7.83
N THR A 102 -11.74 0.43 9.08
CA THR A 102 -13.04 0.49 9.79
C THR A 102 -13.50 1.91 10.08
N ASP A 103 -12.57 2.86 10.24
CA ASP A 103 -12.90 4.29 10.37
C ASP A 103 -13.37 4.88 9.03
N LYS A 104 -14.67 4.74 8.74
CA LYS A 104 -15.30 5.26 7.51
C LYS A 104 -15.46 6.78 7.51
N THR A 105 -15.17 7.46 8.62
CA THR A 105 -15.06 8.93 8.61
C THR A 105 -13.79 9.36 7.87
N LYS A 106 -12.73 8.55 7.93
CA LYS A 106 -11.47 8.76 7.21
C LYS A 106 -11.40 8.03 5.87
N TYR A 107 -11.77 6.75 5.85
CA TYR A 107 -11.63 5.87 4.68
C TYR A 107 -12.96 5.62 3.97
N LYS A 108 -13.75 6.69 3.77
CA LYS A 108 -15.13 6.63 3.23
C LYS A 108 -15.26 5.86 1.91
N TYR A 109 -14.26 5.98 1.03
CA TYR A 109 -14.28 5.38 -0.31
C TYR A 109 -13.62 4.00 -0.38
N GLN A 110 -13.01 3.54 0.72
CA GLN A 110 -12.43 2.20 0.79
C GLN A 110 -13.52 1.16 1.07
N LYS A 111 -13.66 0.19 0.15
CA LYS A 111 -14.68 -0.86 0.22
C LYS A 111 -14.50 -1.84 1.38
N SER A 112 -13.27 -2.27 1.64
CA SER A 112 -12.96 -3.23 2.71
C SER A 112 -11.48 -3.16 3.09
N SER A 113 -11.13 -3.58 4.30
CA SER A 113 -9.76 -3.83 4.78
C SER A 113 -9.61 -5.29 5.23
N PHE A 114 -8.41 -5.69 5.61
CA PHE A 114 -8.16 -7.00 6.21
C PHE A 114 -9.06 -7.25 7.43
N ARG A 115 -9.16 -6.29 8.36
CA ARG A 115 -10.07 -6.36 9.52
C ARG A 115 -11.53 -6.51 9.12
N GLU A 116 -12.02 -5.72 8.18
CA GLU A 116 -13.41 -5.78 7.71
C GLU A 116 -13.71 -7.11 7.00
N ASN A 117 -12.75 -7.65 6.26
CA ASN A 117 -12.87 -8.99 5.68
C ASN A 117 -12.93 -10.08 6.76
N LEU A 118 -12.14 -9.97 7.83
CA LEU A 118 -12.24 -10.89 8.97
C LEU A 118 -13.62 -10.82 9.64
N GLN A 119 -14.16 -9.61 9.86
CA GLN A 119 -15.51 -9.43 10.40
C GLN A 119 -16.57 -10.11 9.50
N LYS A 120 -16.42 -10.00 8.18
CA LYS A 120 -17.35 -10.58 7.21
C LYS A 120 -17.27 -12.10 7.12
N LEU A 121 -16.06 -12.66 7.13
CA LEU A 121 -15.83 -14.10 7.00
C LEU A 121 -16.08 -14.86 8.30
N TYR A 122 -15.84 -14.22 9.45
CA TYR A 122 -15.92 -14.85 10.77
C TYR A 122 -16.84 -14.09 11.72
N PRO A 123 -18.12 -13.83 11.37
CA PRO A 123 -19.00 -12.93 12.15
C PRO A 123 -19.16 -13.31 13.62
N ASN A 124 -19.00 -14.59 13.95
CA ASN A 124 -19.10 -15.13 15.31
C ASN A 124 -17.74 -15.44 15.96
N GLY A 125 -16.63 -15.03 15.34
CA GLY A 125 -15.28 -15.43 15.71
C GLY A 125 -14.77 -16.65 14.93
N PHE A 126 -13.55 -17.07 15.24
CA PHE A 126 -12.92 -18.25 14.66
C PHE A 126 -13.48 -19.55 15.28
N SER A 127 -13.03 -20.71 14.79
CA SER A 127 -13.49 -22.03 15.24
C SER A 127 -13.24 -22.29 16.74
N ASP A 128 -12.22 -21.65 17.31
CA ASP A 128 -11.89 -21.68 18.73
C ASP A 128 -12.73 -20.69 19.57
N LYS A 129 -13.73 -20.05 18.97
CA LYS A 129 -14.57 -18.98 19.54
C LYS A 129 -13.81 -17.71 19.89
N SER A 130 -12.55 -17.57 19.48
CA SER A 130 -11.81 -16.32 19.64
C SER A 130 -12.27 -15.28 18.61
N LYS A 131 -12.29 -14.02 19.02
CA LYS A 131 -12.58 -12.86 18.15
C LYS A 131 -11.34 -11.99 17.97
N SER A 132 -10.16 -12.61 18.03
CA SER A 132 -8.88 -11.92 18.13
C SER A 132 -7.83 -12.55 17.22
N THR A 133 -6.91 -11.73 16.73
CA THR A 133 -5.68 -12.17 16.08
C THR A 133 -4.48 -11.49 16.76
N LYS A 134 -3.26 -11.85 16.36
CA LYS A 134 -2.06 -11.11 16.79
C LYS A 134 -2.11 -9.63 16.37
N LEU A 135 -2.84 -9.29 15.30
CA LEU A 135 -2.99 -7.91 14.82
C LEU A 135 -4.14 -7.17 15.50
N PHE A 136 -5.22 -7.86 15.84
CA PHE A 136 -6.40 -7.24 16.44
C PHE A 136 -6.81 -7.98 17.71
N LYS A 137 -6.64 -7.34 18.87
CA LYS A 137 -7.11 -7.89 20.15
C LYS A 137 -8.62 -8.14 20.17
N ASN A 138 -9.39 -7.34 19.43
CA ASN A 138 -10.79 -7.59 19.14
C ASN A 138 -11.09 -7.19 17.69
N ILE A 139 -11.61 -8.10 16.88
CA ILE A 139 -11.94 -7.86 15.48
C ILE A 139 -13.16 -6.94 15.34
N PHE A 140 -14.12 -6.97 16.27
CA PHE A 140 -15.46 -6.36 16.15
C PHE A 140 -15.66 -5.04 16.91
N ASN A 141 -14.64 -4.54 17.62
CA ASN A 141 -14.72 -3.30 18.39
C ASN A 141 -14.27 -2.06 17.63
#